data_AF-A0A7V3JJ60-F1
#
_entry.id   AF-A0A7V3JJ60-F1
#
_cell.length_a   1.000
_cell.length_b   1.000
_cell.length_c   1.000
_cell.angle_alpha   90.00
_cell.angle_beta   90.00
_cell.angle_gamma   90.00
#
_symmetry.space_group_name_H-M   'P 1'
#
loop_
_entity.id
_entity.type
_entity.pdbx_description
1 polymer ?
#
loop_
_entity_poly.entity_id
_entity_poly.type
_entity_poly.pdbx_seq_one_letter_code
_entity_poly.pdbx_strand_id
1 'polypeptide(L)' 'MSCDWTDLILAYLHDPPDKALAIGEHEARACRYASLAMGREVRSDDLRASEQQLASSIEGLPMPSENGGLRVGPQ' A
#
# COMPACT_ATOMS: atom_id res chain seq x y z
N MET A 1 -21.57 -0.17 -4.33
CA MET A 1 -20.93 -0.12 -3.00
C MET A 1 -20.84 1.34 -2.61
N SER A 2 -21.39 1.75 -1.46
CA SER A 2 -21.15 3.09 -0.94
C SER A 2 -19.69 3.14 -0.51
N CYS A 3 -18.88 3.91 -1.24
CA CYS A 3 -17.49 4.11 -0.89
C CYS A 3 -17.46 5.17 0.22
N ASP A 4 -17.14 4.76 1.45
CA ASP A 4 -16.92 5.72 2.53
C ASP A 4 -15.63 6.49 2.22
N TRP A 5 -15.63 7.79 2.51
CA TRP A 5 -14.45 8.64 2.39
C TRP A 5 -13.29 8.11 3.23
N THR A 6 -13.60 7.48 4.37
CA THR A 6 -12.63 6.75 5.20
C THR A 6 -11.87 5.70 4.40
N ASP A 7 -12.58 4.85 3.67
CA ASP A 7 -12.00 3.75 2.91
C ASP A 7 -11.12 4.29 1.76
N LEU A 8 -11.56 5.38 1.12
CA LEU A 8 -10.76 6.05 0.09
C LEU A 8 -9.46 6.62 0.63
N ILE A 9 -9.50 7.26 1.79
CA ILE A 9 -8.32 7.86 2.41
C ILE A 9 -7.33 6.78 2.83
N LEU A 10 -7.82 5.68 3.44
CA LEU A 10 -6.97 4.55 3.81
C LEU A 10 -6.35 3.87 2.59
N ALA A 11 -7.14 3.63 1.54
CA ALA A 11 -6.64 3.07 0.29
C ALA A 11 -5.65 4.01 -0.42
N TYR A 12 -5.85 5.32 -0.38
CA TYR A 12 -4.91 6.28 -0.96
C TYR A 12 -3.59 6.35 -0.18
N LEU A 13 -3.65 6.28 1.15
CA LEU A 13 -2.50 6.42 2.04
C LEU A 13 -1.83 5.10 2.43
N HIS A 14 -2.26 3.95 1.89
CA HIS A 14 -1.60 2.66 2.12
C HIS A 14 -0.10 2.73 1.80
N ASP A 15 0.22 3.44 0.71
CA ASP A 15 1.55 3.89 0.36
C ASP A 15 1.65 5.40 0.61
N PRO A 16 2.62 5.86 1.42
CA PRO A 16 2.77 7.29 1.64
C PRO A 16 3.29 7.96 0.37
N PRO A 17 2.93 9.24 0.12
CA PRO A 17 3.39 9.97 -1.07
C PRO A 17 4.92 10.12 -1.14
N ASP A 18 5.61 9.94 0.00
CA ASP A 18 7.06 9.98 0.13
C ASP A 18 7.74 8.59 0.07
N LYS A 19 7.01 7.50 -0.27
CA LYS A 19 7.56 6.13 -0.34
C LYS A 19 8.82 6.05 -1.19
N ALA A 20 8.84 6.75 -2.32
CA ALA A 20 10.00 6.77 -3.22
C ALA A 20 11.27 7.38 -2.60
N LEU A 21 11.14 8.24 -1.59
CA LEU A 21 12.26 8.88 -0.90
C LEU A 21 12.89 7.95 0.15
N ALA A 22 12.10 7.04 0.71
CA ALA A 22 12.55 6.07 1.70
C ALA A 22 11.65 4.83 1.66
N ILE A 23 12.01 3.85 0.84
CA ILE A 23 11.22 2.62 0.68
C ILE A 23 11.21 1.83 2.00
N GLY A 24 12.32 1.83 2.75
CA GLY A 24 12.38 1.22 4.08
C GLY A 24 11.41 1.89 5.06
N GLU A 25 10.71 1.08 5.85
CA GLU A 25 9.84 1.51 6.95
C GLU A 25 8.72 2.49 6.53
N HIS A 26 8.31 2.46 5.26
CA HIS A 26 7.26 3.36 4.76
C HIS A 26 5.91 3.16 5.47
N GLU A 27 5.64 1.95 5.98
CA GLU A 27 4.40 1.61 6.69
C GLU A 27 4.18 2.50 7.93
N ALA A 28 5.23 2.80 8.69
CA ALA A 28 5.12 3.67 9.86
C ALA A 28 4.71 5.10 9.46
N ARG A 29 5.21 5.59 8.32
CA ARG A 29 4.83 6.90 7.79
C ARG A 29 3.43 6.89 7.19
N ALA A 30 3.05 5.82 6.50
CA ALA A 30 1.70 5.59 6.02
C ALA A 30 0.69 5.69 7.18
N CYS A 31 0.92 4.94 8.26
CA CYS A 31 0.09 4.96 9.47
C CYS A 31 0.02 6.36 10.09
N ARG A 32 1.16 7.06 10.16
CA ARG A 32 1.23 8.43 10.69
C ARG A 32 0.38 9.41 9.86
N TYR A 33 0.50 9.38 8.54
CA TYR A 33 -0.25 10.26 7.65
C TYR A 33 -1.75 9.94 7.65
N ALA A 34 -2.09 8.65 7.62
CA ALA A 34 -3.48 8.21 7.72
C ALA A 34 -4.10 8.62 9.06
N SER A 35 -3.36 8.48 10.17
CA SER A 35 -3.85 8.89 11.49
C SER A 35 -4.15 10.40 11.56
N LEU A 36 -3.28 11.22 10.95
CA LEU A 36 -3.49 12.66 10.84
C LEU A 36 -4.72 13.01 9.98
N ALA A 37 -4.88 12.34 8.84
CA ALA A 37 -6.01 12.58 7.94
C ALA A 37 -7.36 12.14 8.55
N MET A 38 -7.35 11.04 9.31
CA MET A 38 -8.56 10.45 9.91
C MET A 38 -8.93 11.06 11.27
N GLY A 39 -8.03 11.79 11.91
CA GLY A 39 -8.25 12.32 13.27
C GLY A 39 -8.35 11.23 14.34
N ARG A 40 -7.89 10.00 14.05
CA ARG A 40 -7.82 8.85 14.97
C ARG A 40 -6.57 8.05 14.71
N GLU A 41 -6.21 7.16 15.64
CA GLU A 41 -5.14 6.19 15.42
C GLU A 41 -5.52 5.23 14.27
N VAL A 42 -4.58 5.05 13.34
CA VAL A 42 -4.62 4.08 12.24
C VAL A 42 -3.40 3.18 12.36
N ARG A 43 -3.62 1.86 12.30
CA ARG A 43 -2.57 0.84 12.41
C ARG A 43 -2.26 0.22 11.05
N SER A 44 -1.15 -0.50 10.97
CA SER A 44 -0.72 -1.21 9.75
C SER A 44 -1.79 -2.16 9.22
N ASP A 45 -2.53 -2.80 10.12
CA ASP A 45 -3.59 -3.75 9.76
C ASP A 45 -4.77 -3.06 9.05
N ASP A 46 -5.07 -1.80 9.41
CA ASP A 46 -6.11 -1.00 8.76
C ASP A 46 -5.74 -0.70 7.30
N LEU A 47 -4.45 -0.44 7.03
CA LEU A 47 -3.94 -0.12 5.69
C LEU A 47 -3.78 -1.36 4.81
N ARG A 48 -3.31 -2.48 5.39
CA ARG A 48 -3.10 -3.74 4.67
C ARG A 48 -4.41 -4.34 4.16
N ALA A 49 -5.50 -4.16 4.90
CA ALA A 49 -6.83 -4.57 4.44
C ALA A 49 -7.23 -3.90 3.10
N SER A 50 -6.82 -2.64 2.89
CA SER A 50 -7.05 -1.92 1.64
C SER A 50 -6.09 -2.34 0.51
N GLU A 51 -4.82 -2.63 0.84
CA GLU A 51 -3.80 -3.07 -0.12
C GLU A 51 -4.16 -4.42 -0.76
N GLN A 52 -4.63 -5.38 0.04
CA GLN A 52 -4.92 -6.75 -0.41
C GLN A 52 -5.95 -6.82 -1.55
N GLN A 53 -6.88 -5.84 -1.62
CA GLN A 53 -7.86 -5.77 -2.68
C GLN A 53 -7.28 -5.37 -4.05
N LEU A 54 -6.16 -4.63 -4.07
CA LEU A 54 -5.56 -4.09 -5.31
C LEU A 54 -4.29 -4.86 -5.73
N ALA A 55 -3.52 -5.37 -4.76
CA ALA A 55 -2.25 -6.06 -5.01
C ALA A 55 -2.39 -7.29 -5.91
N SER A 56 -3.47 -8.07 -5.76
CA SER A 56 -3.74 -9.27 -6.58
C SER A 56 -3.75 -9.01 -8.08
N SER A 57 -4.09 -7.79 -8.53
CA SER A 57 -4.12 -7.44 -9.96
C SER A 57 -2.74 -7.06 -10.51
N ILE A 58 -1.82 -6.59 -9.64
CA ILE A 58 -0.48 -6.14 -10.03
C ILE A 58 0.52 -7.30 -10.03
N GLU A 59 0.32 -8.31 -9.18
CA GLU A 59 1.17 -9.52 -9.10
C GLU A 59 1.22 -10.34 -10.40
N GLY A 60 0.26 -10.14 -11.30
CA GLY A 60 0.25 -10.73 -12.64
C GLY A 60 1.21 -10.07 -13.64
N LEU A 61 1.84 -8.94 -13.28
CA LEU A 61 2.72 -8.21 -14.19
C LEU A 61 4.14 -8.81 -14.21
N PRO A 62 4.75 -8.96 -15.40
CA PRO A 62 6.11 -9.45 -15.52
C PRO A 62 7.11 -8.49 -14.87
N MET A 63 7.76 -8.92 -13.79
CA MET A 63 8.78 -8.17 -13.06
C MET A 63 10.20 -8.62 -13.48
N PRO A 64 11.21 -7.75 -13.47
CA PRO A 64 12.58 -8.16 -13.69
C PRO A 64 13.04 -9.25 -12.70
N SER A 65 13.73 -10.24 -13.23
CA SER A 65 14.35 -11.35 -12.48
C SER A 65 15.87 -11.13 -12.40
N GLU A 66 16.46 -11.60 -11.30
CA GLU A 66 17.92 -11.61 -11.07
C GLU A 66 18.68 -12.36 -12.19
N ASN A 67 18.00 -13.29 -12.87
CA ASN A 67 18.58 -14.12 -13.93
C ASN A 67 18.42 -13.50 -15.33
N GLY A 68 18.06 -12.21 -15.45
CA GLY A 68 17.98 -11.50 -16.73
C GLY A 68 16.71 -11.77 -17.55
N GLY A 69 15.62 -12.21 -16.92
CA GLY A 69 14.31 -12.45 -17.55
C GLY A 69 13.17 -11.71 -16.86
N LEU A 70 11.93 -11.96 -17.30
CA LEU A 70 10.71 -11.48 -16.65
C LEU A 70 10.09 -12.61 -15.81
N ARG A 71 9.53 -12.30 -14.63
CA ARG A 71 8.84 -13.25 -13.73
C ARG A 71 7.43 -12.77 -13.38
N VAL A 72 6.54 -13.69 -13.03
CA VAL A 72 5.20 -13.39 -12.51
C VAL A 72 5.04 -14.15 -11.19
N GLY A 73 4.63 -13.46 -10.11
CA GLY A 73 4.47 -14.04 -8.76
C GLY A 73 5.68 -13.97 -7.80
N PRO A 74 5.47 -14.28 -6.49
CA PRO A 74 6.52 -14.26 -5.45
C PRO A 74 7.49 -15.45 -5.53
N GLN A 75 8.63 -15.35 -4.82
CA GLN A 75 9.64 -16.42 -4.70
C GLN A 75 9.27 -17.44 -3.63
#